data_AF-A0A436R2B5-F1
#
_entry.id   AF-A0A436R2B5-F1
#
_cell.length_a   1.000
_cell.length_b   1.000
_cell.length_c   1.000
_cell.angle_alpha   90.00
_cell.angle_beta   90.00
_cell.angle_gamma   90.00
#
_symmetry.space_group_name_H-M   'P 1'
#
loop_
_entity.id
_entity.type
_entity.pdbx_description
1 polymer ?
#
loop_
_entity_poly.entity_id
_entity_poly.type
_entity_poly.pdbx_seq_one_letter_code
_entity_poly.pdbx_strand_id
1 'polypeptide(L)'
;MCRVFAGQNPEGYRQINRSIRIDGHSTSIQLEATFWDLLDEIADSQGLTTPKFISKLYDEAIEINGQIPNFASMLRTTCALYLRGHRPNAEEQAALKREAA
;
A
#
# COMPACT_ATOMS: atom_id res chain seq x y z
N MET A 1 -7.25 -1.91 29.94
CA MET A 1 -7.44 -1.76 28.47
C MET A 1 -7.61 -0.27 28.18
N CYS A 2 -6.66 0.37 27.52
CA CYS A 2 -6.67 1.84 27.35
C CYS A 2 -7.75 2.29 26.34
N ARG A 3 -8.45 3.38 26.68
CA ARG A 3 -9.41 4.07 25.78
C ARG A 3 -8.81 4.42 24.41
N VAL A 4 -7.49 4.54 24.34
CA VAL A 4 -6.72 4.83 23.11
C VAL A 4 -6.92 3.77 22.01
N PHE A 5 -6.98 2.48 22.35
CA PHE A 5 -7.18 1.41 21.36
C PHE A 5 -8.64 0.98 21.24
N ALA A 6 -9.40 1.02 22.34
CA ALA A 6 -10.81 0.62 22.32
C ALA A 6 -11.75 1.72 21.80
N GLY A 7 -11.29 2.99 21.78
CA GLY A 7 -12.06 4.15 21.30
C GLY A 7 -11.73 4.54 19.86
N GLN A 8 -11.24 3.61 19.05
CA GLN A 8 -10.97 3.85 17.63
C GLN A 8 -12.26 4.23 16.89
N ASN A 9 -12.16 5.15 15.94
CA ASN A 9 -13.27 5.49 15.07
C ASN A 9 -13.65 4.24 14.23
N PRO A 10 -14.91 3.76 14.29
CA PRO A 10 -15.36 2.62 13.50
C PRO A 10 -15.12 2.73 11.99
N GLU A 11 -15.08 3.95 11.47
CA GLU A 11 -14.78 4.19 10.06
C GLU A 11 -13.37 3.73 9.66
N GLY A 12 -12.41 3.76 10.58
CA GLY A 12 -11.02 3.37 10.29
C GLY A 12 -10.87 1.89 9.94
N TYR A 13 -11.61 1.01 10.62
CA TYR A 13 -11.58 -0.45 10.35
C TYR A 13 -12.71 -0.91 9.42
N ARG A 14 -13.52 0.01 8.86
CA ARG A 14 -14.52 -0.33 7.87
C ARG A 14 -13.83 -0.87 6.61
N GLN A 15 -14.28 -2.02 6.13
CA GLN A 15 -13.76 -2.62 4.91
C GLN A 15 -14.24 -1.85 3.67
N ILE A 16 -13.30 -1.53 2.78
CA ILE A 16 -13.52 -0.84 1.51
C ILE A 16 -12.92 -1.70 0.40
N ASN A 17 -13.71 -1.92 -0.64
CA ASN A 17 -13.24 -2.53 -1.89
C ASN A 17 -12.79 -1.43 -2.85
N ARG A 18 -11.57 -1.55 -3.39
CA ARG A 18 -11.13 -0.75 -4.54
C ARG A 18 -10.71 -1.69 -5.67
N SER A 19 -11.08 -1.34 -6.89
CA SER A 19 -10.67 -2.05 -8.10
C SER A 19 -9.35 -1.44 -8.59
N ILE A 20 -8.32 -2.27 -8.68
CA ILE A 20 -6.97 -1.89 -9.13
C ILE A 20 -6.61 -2.74 -10.34
N ARG A 21 -6.04 -2.13 -11.37
CA ARG A 21 -5.52 -2.87 -12.52
C ARG A 21 -4.11 -3.37 -12.21
N ILE A 22 -3.91 -4.67 -12.25
CA ILE A 22 -2.63 -5.35 -12.01
C ILE A 22 -2.41 -6.31 -13.19
N ASP A 23 -1.26 -6.21 -13.86
CA ASP A 23 -0.94 -7.01 -15.05
C ASP A 23 -2.07 -7.02 -16.11
N GLY A 24 -2.67 -5.84 -16.35
CA GLY A 24 -3.79 -5.68 -17.29
C GLY A 24 -5.16 -6.15 -16.78
N HIS A 25 -5.21 -6.95 -15.71
CA HIS A 25 -6.44 -7.47 -15.12
C HIS A 25 -7.00 -6.55 -14.04
N SER A 26 -8.34 -6.42 -13.99
CA SER A 26 -9.02 -5.69 -12.91
C SER A 26 -9.17 -6.59 -11.69
N THR A 27 -8.48 -6.25 -10.61
CA THR A 27 -8.46 -7.00 -9.34
C THR A 27 -9.18 -6.19 -8.27
N SER A 28 -10.22 -6.75 -7.67
CA SER A 28 -10.90 -6.15 -6.51
C SER A 28 -10.13 -6.49 -5.25
N ILE A 29 -9.65 -5.47 -4.54
CA ILE A 29 -8.91 -5.62 -3.28
C ILE A 29 -9.77 -5.05 -2.14
N GLN A 30 -9.93 -5.82 -1.06
CA GLN A 30 -10.62 -5.41 0.15
C GLN A 30 -9.63 -5.10 1.27
N LEU A 31 -9.63 -3.85 1.74
CA LEU A 31 -8.84 -3.40 2.91
C LEU A 31 -9.65 -2.44 3.77
N GLU A 32 -9.26 -2.30 5.02
CA GLU A 32 -9.78 -1.31 5.95
C GLU A 32 -9.44 0.11 5.48
N ALA A 33 -10.31 1.08 5.77
CA ALA A 33 -10.15 2.48 5.35
C ALA A 33 -8.77 3.05 5.73
N THR A 34 -8.32 2.80 6.96
CA THR A 34 -7.00 3.26 7.43
C THR A 34 -5.85 2.73 6.58
N PHE A 35 -5.93 1.50 6.07
CA PHE A 35 -4.87 0.99 5.19
C PHE A 35 -4.91 1.64 3.81
N TRP A 36 -6.10 1.93 3.29
CA TRP A 36 -6.22 2.69 2.05
C TRP A 36 -5.62 4.09 2.18
N ASP A 37 -5.91 4.79 3.27
CA ASP A 37 -5.37 6.14 3.53
C ASP A 37 -3.83 6.11 3.60
N LEU A 38 -3.25 5.10 4.25
CA LEU A 38 -1.79 4.90 4.30
C LEU A 38 -1.20 4.57 2.93
N LEU A 39 -1.86 3.72 2.12
CA LEU A 39 -1.42 3.43 0.76
C LEU A 39 -1.46 4.68 -0.13
N ASP A 40 -2.49 5.53 0.04
CA ASP A 40 -2.61 6.81 -0.65
C ASP A 40 -1.46 7.75 -0.26
N GLU A 41 -1.12 7.85 1.04
CA GLU A 41 0.03 8.63 1.54
C GLU A 41 1.36 8.12 1.00
N ILE A 42 1.58 6.80 1.02
CA ILE A 42 2.82 6.18 0.53
C ILE A 42 3.00 6.44 -0.97
N ALA A 43 1.93 6.31 -1.75
CA ALA A 43 1.96 6.56 -3.19
C ALA A 43 2.28 8.04 -3.48
N ASP A 44 1.62 8.97 -2.80
CA ASP A 44 1.84 10.41 -2.97
C ASP A 44 3.27 10.82 -2.61
N SER A 45 3.85 10.26 -1.54
CA SER A 45 5.24 10.50 -1.15
C SER A 45 6.26 10.15 -2.26
N GLN A 46 5.91 9.20 -3.13
CA GLN A 46 6.71 8.75 -4.28
C GLN A 46 6.30 9.43 -5.60
N GLY A 47 5.32 10.32 -5.58
CA GLY A 47 4.77 10.96 -6.80
C GLY A 47 3.98 9.98 -7.68
N LEU A 48 3.39 8.94 -7.09
CA LEU A 48 2.60 7.93 -7.77
C LEU A 48 1.12 8.03 -7.39
N THR A 49 0.24 7.61 -8.29
CA THR A 49 -1.14 7.30 -7.88
C THR A 49 -1.17 5.97 -7.16
N THR A 50 -2.10 5.79 -6.21
CA THR A 50 -2.24 4.54 -5.45
C THR A 50 -2.36 3.29 -6.35
N PRO A 51 -3.15 3.29 -7.46
CA PRO A 51 -3.16 2.15 -8.36
C PRO A 51 -1.81 1.85 -9.02
N LYS A 52 -1.04 2.89 -9.40
CA LYS A 52 0.29 2.72 -10.00
C LYS A 52 1.29 2.18 -8.99
N PHE A 53 1.27 2.71 -7.76
CA PHE A 53 2.09 2.20 -6.65
C PHE A 53 1.79 0.72 -6.36
N ILE A 54 0.51 0.35 -6.23
CA ILE A 54 0.09 -1.02 -5.94
C ILE A 54 0.49 -1.98 -7.07
N SER A 55 0.32 -1.59 -8.33
CA SER A 55 0.75 -2.41 -9.47
C SER A 55 2.26 -2.62 -9.45
N LYS A 56 3.06 -1.54 -9.29
CA LYS A 56 4.52 -1.64 -9.24
C LYS A 56 4.99 -2.53 -8.10
N LEU A 57 4.41 -2.37 -6.90
CA LEU A 57 4.71 -3.20 -5.74
C LEU A 57 4.39 -4.68 -5.99
N TYR A 58 3.31 -4.98 -6.70
CA TYR A 58 2.97 -6.35 -7.09
C TYR A 58 4.03 -6.93 -8.03
N ASP A 59 4.40 -6.20 -9.08
CA ASP A 59 5.36 -6.63 -10.10
C ASP A 59 6.74 -6.92 -9.46
N GLU A 60 7.24 -6.00 -8.63
CA GLU A 60 8.51 -6.16 -7.89
C GLU A 60 8.48 -7.36 -6.93
N ALA A 61 7.37 -7.56 -6.21
CA ALA A 61 7.27 -8.66 -5.26
C ALA A 61 7.15 -10.03 -5.95
N ILE A 62 6.55 -10.10 -7.14
CA ILE A 62 6.57 -11.30 -7.99
C ILE A 62 7.99 -11.54 -8.53
N GLU A 63 8.70 -10.52 -8.97
CA GLU A 63 10.09 -10.64 -9.45
C GLU A 63 11.02 -11.20 -8.37
N ILE A 64 10.89 -10.71 -7.12
CA ILE A 64 11.74 -11.12 -5.99
C ILE A 64 11.36 -12.51 -5.46
N ASN A 65 10.06 -12.79 -5.28
CA ASN A 65 9.60 -13.97 -4.53
C ASN A 65 9.00 -15.08 -5.42
N GLY A 66 8.81 -14.83 -6.70
CA GLY A 66 8.17 -15.72 -7.68
C GLY A 66 6.64 -15.84 -7.55
N GLN A 67 6.07 -15.59 -6.38
CA GLN A 67 4.63 -15.62 -6.13
C GLN A 67 4.22 -14.76 -4.93
N ILE A 68 2.95 -14.34 -4.90
CA ILE A 68 2.34 -13.64 -3.77
C ILE A 68 1.05 -14.36 -3.35
N PRO A 69 1.07 -15.19 -2.30
CA PRO A 69 -0.09 -15.98 -1.91
C PRO A 69 -1.23 -15.14 -1.30
N ASN A 70 -0.93 -13.98 -0.71
CA ASN A 70 -1.93 -13.10 -0.12
C ASN A 70 -1.54 -11.62 -0.26
N PHE A 71 -1.98 -11.02 -1.37
CA PHE A 71 -1.64 -9.64 -1.69
C PHE A 71 -2.26 -8.62 -0.73
N ALA A 72 -3.46 -8.87 -0.22
CA ALA A 72 -4.09 -7.98 0.76
C ALA A 72 -3.29 -7.93 2.09
N SER A 73 -2.81 -9.07 2.58
CA SER A 73 -1.94 -9.14 3.76
C SER A 73 -0.59 -8.47 3.52
N MET A 74 -0.02 -8.61 2.31
CA MET A 74 1.19 -7.89 1.93
C MET A 74 0.97 -6.38 2.01
N LEU A 75 -0.11 -5.84 1.43
CA LEU A 75 -0.42 -4.40 1.47
C LEU A 75 -0.58 -3.87 2.91
N ARG A 76 -1.25 -4.61 3.80
CA ARG A 76 -1.33 -4.25 5.23
C ARG A 76 0.06 -4.24 5.89
N THR A 77 0.91 -5.21 5.54
CA THR A 77 2.27 -5.32 6.06
C THR A 77 3.15 -4.18 5.56
N THR A 78 3.01 -3.77 4.30
CA THR A 78 3.66 -2.58 3.73
C THR A 78 3.31 -1.32 4.54
N CYS A 79 2.03 -1.13 4.89
CA CYS A 79 1.61 -0.01 5.73
C CYS A 79 2.26 -0.06 7.13
N ALA A 80 2.33 -1.24 7.74
CA ALA A 80 2.98 -1.41 9.04
C ALA A 80 4.48 -1.11 8.98
N LEU A 81 5.17 -1.53 7.91
CA LEU A 81 6.59 -1.24 7.69
C LEU A 81 6.83 0.28 7.51
N TYR A 82 5.97 0.94 6.73
CA TYR A 82 6.01 2.38 6.54
C TYR A 82 5.91 3.15 7.87
N LEU A 83 4.96 2.77 8.74
CA LEU A 83 4.79 3.38 10.06
C LEU A 83 5.95 3.07 11.02
N ARG A 84 6.67 1.96 10.82
CA ARG A 84 7.89 1.62 11.57
C ARG A 84 9.13 2.39 11.11
N GLY A 85 8.97 3.33 10.17
CA GLY A 85 10.07 4.16 9.67
C GLY A 85 10.86 3.54 8.53
N HIS A 86 10.39 2.44 7.92
CA HIS A 86 10.96 1.91 6.68
C HIS A 86 10.46 2.77 5.51
N ARG A 87 10.87 4.03 5.51
CA ARG A 87 10.61 4.97 4.42
C ARG A 87 11.76 4.84 3.42
N PRO A 88 11.48 4.83 2.11
CA PRO A 88 12.54 4.92 1.13
C PRO A 88 13.36 6.18 1.41
N ASN A 89 14.67 6.04 1.41
CA ASN A 89 15.58 7.16 1.66
C ASN A 89 15.48 8.18 0.52
N ALA A 90 16.06 9.37 0.69
CA ALA A 90 15.92 10.46 -0.29
C ALA A 90 16.44 10.08 -1.70
N GLU A 91 17.44 9.20 -1.79
CA GLU A 91 18.00 8.73 -3.06
C GLU A 91 17.07 7.73 -3.75
N GLU A 92 16.52 6.77 -3.00
CA GLU A 92 15.50 5.83 -3.47
C GLU A 92 14.25 6.56 -3.93
N GLN A 93 13.80 7.58 -3.19
CA GLN A 93 12.66 8.40 -3.61
C GLN A 93 12.94 9.19 -4.89
N ALA A 94 14.16 9.71 -5.07
CA ALA A 94 14.54 10.43 -6.28
C ALA A 94 14.61 9.48 -7.50
N ALA A 95 15.08 8.24 -7.31
CA ALA A 95 15.07 7.22 -8.35
C ALA A 95 13.64 6.81 -8.74
N LEU A 96 12.78 6.55 -7.75
CA LEU A 96 11.37 6.21 -7.96
C LEU A 96 10.61 7.32 -8.72
N LYS A 97 10.87 8.59 -8.39
CA LYS A 97 10.28 9.74 -9.10
C LYS A 97 10.73 9.87 -10.56
N ARG A 98 11.97 9.47 -10.88
CA ARG A 98 12.48 9.47 -12.27
C ARG A 98 11.86 8.36 -13.13
N GLU A 99 11.59 7.20 -12.54
CA GLU A 99 10.89 6.10 -13.22
C GLU A 99 9.37 6.35 -13.34
N ALA A 100 8.83 7.19 -12.45
CA ALA A 100 7.41 7.54 -12.44
C ALA A 100 7.01 8.59 -13.49
N ALA A 101 7.94 9.49 -13.86
CA ALA A 101 7.77 10.59 -14.80
C ALA A 101 7.92 10.17 -16.26
#